data_AF-A0A1G5IBT3-F1
#
_entry.id   AF-A0A1G5IBT3-F1
#
_cell.length_a   1.000
_cell.length_b   1.000
_cell.length_c   1.000
_cell.angle_alpha   90.00
_cell.angle_beta   90.00
_cell.angle_gamma   90.00
#
_symmetry.space_group_name_H-M   'P 1'
#
loop_
_entity.id
_entity.type
_entity.pdbx_description
1 polymer ?
#
loop_
_entity_poly.entity_id
_entity_poly.type
_entity_poly.pdbx_seq_one_letter_code
_entity_poly.pdbx_strand_id
1 'polypeptide(L)'
;MKTIYRIYPAVGIARIGNSETGYILGSESAGMIPEGPYRDNSSPGKIKPQAVRFRIYKFIRDEFGKETFDSEIVLDEKTKITWSVHLVNSKAAGGNFPPGGLSASPRNAEYDRAGLVVDASLQSISGKNQIIGPLVGEINFIKNGNVEGSAKVTLGRILTDEEGRLIVVGGPGKSGSPIDRGLDNFANNDGWYDGVADGPVTAVVEVEGEAPGNAEGGAWVVVAPPSYAPGIENVTTWYDQALNVAVRNFSPHLIKDVPSFTRDIYPILKRVVMIHWVTEQRNRHHGAAGNFLNPARLSKLADKTESGRSARETVLKWLTKPNTYVDPNTPPPQLPPAMPKVNSGVDPDNPERGEYTALTEYQYTMMEKWSRGDFEADWIGEPAPIPFDDLPPGQRPDALTRASLEGCIGAPFFPGIEVTYVIAQAATYEAPFRIKHTLPPGFLTERMALPWQADFLACGELWWPAQRPVDVVTASGEIQSFSRGIQDYGDMVRWWTELGFVVKKGEKFVEDERNSIDGQS
;
A
#
# COMPACT_ATOMS: atom_id res chain seq x y z
N MET A 1 -35.01 11.95 0.62
CA MET A 1 -33.68 11.88 -0.03
C MET A 1 -32.75 12.86 0.68
N LYS A 2 -31.52 12.44 0.99
CA LYS A 2 -30.53 13.23 1.74
C LYS A 2 -29.28 13.41 0.86
N THR A 3 -28.76 14.63 0.77
CA THR A 3 -27.45 14.92 0.17
C THR A 3 -26.35 14.39 1.09
N ILE A 4 -25.41 13.65 0.51
CA ILE A 4 -24.23 13.09 1.19
C ILE A 4 -22.98 13.49 0.42
N TYR A 5 -21.96 13.97 1.13
CA TYR A 5 -20.63 14.21 0.58
C TYR A 5 -19.69 13.10 1.04
N ARG A 6 -18.80 12.62 0.15
CA ARG A 6 -17.78 11.61 0.48
C ARG A 6 -16.44 11.95 -0.15
N ILE A 7 -15.36 11.73 0.59
CA ILE A 7 -13.99 11.96 0.11
C ILE A 7 -13.50 10.71 -0.63
N TYR A 8 -12.84 10.84 -1.76
CA TYR A 8 -12.19 9.73 -2.47
C TYR A 8 -10.77 10.11 -2.92
N PRO A 9 -9.78 9.19 -2.88
CA PRO A 9 -9.90 7.79 -2.44
C PRO A 9 -10.29 7.67 -0.97
N ALA A 10 -10.97 6.58 -0.58
CA ALA A 10 -11.34 6.36 0.81
C ALA A 10 -10.11 6.18 1.71
N VAL A 11 -9.05 5.60 1.13
CA VAL A 11 -7.71 5.53 1.71
C VAL A 11 -6.72 5.95 0.62
N GLY A 12 -5.99 7.04 0.85
CA GLY A 12 -4.98 7.55 -0.05
C GLY A 12 -3.57 7.15 0.35
N ILE A 13 -2.72 6.88 -0.63
CA ILE A 13 -1.32 6.48 -0.42
C ILE A 13 -0.37 7.53 -1.00
N ALA A 14 0.26 8.30 -0.12
CA ALA A 14 1.43 9.09 -0.43
C ALA A 14 2.70 8.27 -0.15
N ARG A 15 3.81 8.61 -0.80
CA ARG A 15 5.10 7.96 -0.55
C ARG A 15 6.20 8.98 -0.34
N ILE A 16 7.10 8.68 0.59
CA ILE A 16 8.26 9.52 0.92
C ILE A 16 9.21 9.68 -0.28
N GLY A 17 9.91 10.81 -0.33
CA GLY A 17 10.92 11.11 -1.33
C GLY A 17 11.72 12.34 -0.91
N ASN A 18 13.04 12.33 -1.16
CA ASN A 18 13.95 13.38 -0.68
C ASN A 18 14.01 14.63 -1.57
N SER A 19 13.27 14.68 -2.69
CA SER A 19 13.16 15.88 -3.52
C SER A 19 12.23 16.93 -2.88
N GLU A 20 12.71 18.17 -2.86
CA GLU A 20 11.95 19.34 -2.39
C GLU A 20 11.32 20.12 -3.54
N THR A 21 11.74 19.86 -4.78
CA THR A 21 11.41 20.68 -5.96
C THR A 21 10.26 20.11 -6.79
N GLY A 22 9.90 18.84 -6.57
CA GLY A 22 8.82 18.17 -7.29
C GLY A 22 8.12 17.08 -6.48
N TYR A 23 7.07 16.54 -7.08
CA TYR A 23 6.39 15.31 -6.65
C TYR A 23 5.82 14.62 -7.90
N ILE A 24 5.47 13.34 -7.79
CA ILE A 24 4.65 12.64 -8.78
C ILE A 24 3.27 12.38 -8.21
N LEU A 25 2.22 12.45 -9.02
CA LEU A 25 0.88 12.07 -8.58
C LEU A 25 0.74 10.55 -8.68
N GLY A 26 0.19 9.92 -7.65
CA GLY A 26 -0.19 8.50 -7.68
C GLY A 26 -1.28 8.22 -8.74
N SER A 27 -1.44 6.96 -9.11
CA SER A 27 -2.45 6.55 -10.09
C SER A 27 -3.87 6.89 -9.62
N GLU A 28 -4.67 7.49 -10.49
CA GLU A 28 -6.09 7.80 -10.23
C GLU A 28 -7.04 6.74 -10.84
N SER A 29 -6.53 5.76 -11.59
CA SER A 29 -7.31 4.68 -12.19
C SER A 29 -6.64 3.33 -12.05
N ALA A 30 -7.45 2.27 -11.98
CA ALA A 30 -6.96 0.92 -11.75
C ALA A 30 -6.14 0.39 -12.94
N GLY A 31 -5.01 -0.27 -12.67
CA GLY A 31 -4.06 -0.80 -13.63
C GLY A 31 -3.13 0.25 -14.24
N MET A 32 -3.29 1.52 -13.90
CA MET A 32 -2.36 2.59 -14.29
C MET A 32 -1.21 2.68 -13.29
N ILE A 33 -0.04 3.10 -13.77
CA ILE A 33 1.16 3.29 -12.94
C ILE A 33 1.57 4.76 -13.00
N PRO A 34 2.11 5.35 -11.92
CA PRO A 34 2.67 6.69 -11.98
C PRO A 34 3.81 6.71 -13.01
N GLU A 35 3.78 7.64 -13.95
CA GLU A 35 4.82 7.75 -14.96
C GLU A 35 6.08 8.39 -14.37
N GLY A 36 7.24 7.85 -14.77
CA GLY A 36 8.54 8.44 -14.46
C GLY A 36 8.82 9.72 -15.27
N PRO A 37 9.99 10.36 -15.08
CA PRO A 37 11.07 9.93 -14.19
C PRO A 37 10.64 9.96 -12.72
N TYR A 38 11.21 9.11 -11.88
CA TYR A 38 10.91 9.07 -10.43
C TYR A 38 11.81 10.01 -9.64
N ARG A 39 12.91 10.48 -10.23
CA ARG A 39 13.82 11.49 -9.68
C ARG A 39 13.62 12.87 -10.29
N ASP A 40 14.09 13.89 -9.58
CA ASP A 40 14.22 15.24 -10.10
C ASP A 40 15.49 15.42 -10.94
N ASN A 41 15.61 16.58 -11.59
CA ASN A 41 16.73 16.90 -12.50
C ASN A 41 18.00 17.36 -11.76
N SER A 42 18.08 17.23 -10.43
CA SER A 42 19.32 17.53 -9.71
C SER A 42 20.38 16.46 -10.01
N SER A 43 21.62 16.67 -9.55
CA SER A 43 22.69 15.68 -9.65
C SER A 43 23.19 15.33 -8.24
N PRO A 44 23.14 14.06 -7.80
CA PRO A 44 22.79 12.84 -8.56
C PRO A 44 21.29 12.56 -8.74
N GLY A 45 20.38 13.52 -8.47
CA GLY A 45 18.94 13.35 -8.69
C GLY A 45 18.24 12.75 -7.47
N LYS A 46 17.26 13.49 -6.92
CA LYS A 46 16.55 13.12 -5.69
C LYS A 46 15.21 12.47 -6.04
N ILE A 47 14.80 11.47 -5.26
CA ILE A 47 13.51 10.79 -5.42
C ILE A 47 12.37 11.79 -5.19
N LYS A 48 11.50 11.95 -6.17
CA LYS A 48 10.26 12.71 -6.03
C LYS A 48 9.31 11.97 -5.10
N PRO A 49 8.80 12.61 -4.03
CA PRO A 49 7.73 12.01 -3.25
C PRO A 49 6.51 11.73 -4.13
N GLN A 50 5.79 10.66 -3.85
CA GLN A 50 4.49 10.40 -4.46
C GLN A 50 3.40 11.10 -3.65
N ALA A 51 2.53 11.82 -4.34
CA ALA A 51 1.38 12.50 -3.78
C ALA A 51 0.09 11.72 -4.07
N VAL A 52 -0.91 11.93 -3.22
CA VAL A 52 -2.29 11.48 -3.47
C VAL A 52 -3.22 12.69 -3.53
N ARG A 53 -4.11 12.69 -4.52
CA ARG A 53 -5.15 13.71 -4.68
C ARG A 53 -6.48 13.18 -4.15
N PHE A 54 -7.13 13.97 -3.30
CA PHE A 54 -8.44 13.70 -2.75
C PHE A 54 -9.50 14.60 -3.39
N ARG A 55 -10.63 14.00 -3.74
CA ARG A 55 -11.81 14.61 -4.36
C ARG A 55 -13.01 14.45 -3.44
N ILE A 56 -13.99 15.34 -3.55
CA ILE A 56 -15.28 15.18 -2.87
C ILE A 56 -16.33 14.85 -3.92
N TYR A 57 -17.15 13.85 -3.63
CA TYR A 57 -18.27 13.46 -4.47
C TYR A 57 -19.59 13.61 -3.71
N LYS A 58 -20.60 14.12 -4.41
CA LYS A 58 -21.96 14.25 -3.94
C LYS A 58 -22.77 13.03 -4.35
N PHE A 59 -23.53 12.51 -3.41
CA PHE A 59 -24.47 11.42 -3.59
C PHE A 59 -25.85 11.82 -3.04
N ILE A 60 -26.88 11.26 -3.65
CA ILE A 60 -28.25 11.31 -3.12
C ILE A 60 -28.57 9.97 -2.47
N ARG A 61 -28.80 9.97 -1.15
CA ARG A 61 -29.22 8.80 -0.39
C ARG A 61 -30.74 8.77 -0.29
N ASP A 62 -31.37 7.68 -0.71
CA ASP A 62 -32.81 7.48 -0.54
C ASP A 62 -33.17 7.02 0.89
N GLU A 63 -34.46 6.84 1.15
CA GLU A 63 -34.97 6.39 2.46
C GLU A 63 -34.57 4.95 2.83
N PHE A 64 -34.12 4.16 1.85
CA PHE A 64 -33.65 2.79 2.02
C PHE A 64 -32.11 2.72 2.13
N GLY A 65 -31.43 3.87 2.11
CA GLY A 65 -29.98 3.96 2.25
C GLY A 65 -29.21 3.78 0.94
N LYS A 66 -29.87 3.61 -0.21
CA LYS A 66 -29.19 3.50 -1.50
C LYS A 66 -28.62 4.86 -1.89
N GLU A 67 -27.34 4.88 -2.19
CA GLU A 67 -26.64 6.07 -2.68
C GLU A 67 -26.58 6.07 -4.20
N THR A 68 -26.93 7.20 -4.81
CA THR A 68 -26.77 7.43 -6.25
C THR A 68 -25.81 8.59 -6.45
N PHE A 69 -24.80 8.39 -7.30
CA PHE A 69 -23.86 9.44 -7.69
C PHE A 69 -24.62 10.65 -8.29
N ASP A 70 -24.23 11.86 -7.89
CA ASP A 70 -24.75 13.12 -8.43
C ASP A 70 -23.65 13.85 -9.21
N SER A 71 -22.58 14.26 -8.53
CA SER A 71 -21.46 15.00 -9.13
C SER A 71 -20.17 14.88 -8.32
N GLU A 72 -19.06 15.29 -8.93
CA GLU A 72 -17.89 15.76 -8.16
C GLU A 72 -18.15 17.18 -7.64
N ILE A 73 -17.60 17.52 -6.48
CA ILE A 73 -17.67 18.85 -5.88
C ILE A 73 -16.29 19.49 -5.93
N VAL A 74 -16.23 20.67 -6.56
CA VAL A 74 -15.04 21.49 -6.75
C VAL A 74 -15.31 22.92 -6.30
N LEU A 75 -14.26 23.72 -6.11
CA LEU A 75 -14.41 25.13 -5.75
C LEU A 75 -14.93 25.97 -6.93
N ASP A 76 -15.98 26.74 -6.66
CA ASP A 76 -16.52 27.78 -7.53
C ASP A 76 -16.93 29.02 -6.71
N GLU A 77 -17.64 29.97 -7.32
CA GLU A 77 -18.09 31.21 -6.65
C GLU A 77 -19.06 30.95 -5.48
N LYS A 78 -19.73 29.79 -5.47
CA LYS A 78 -20.78 29.42 -4.52
C LYS A 78 -20.38 28.28 -3.58
N THR A 79 -19.27 27.61 -3.87
CA THR A 79 -18.84 26.40 -3.20
C THR A 79 -17.48 26.61 -2.57
N LYS A 80 -17.43 26.47 -1.24
CA LYS A 80 -16.20 26.45 -0.45
C LYS A 80 -15.96 25.07 0.12
N ILE A 81 -14.71 24.62 0.04
CA ILE A 81 -14.22 23.36 0.58
C ILE A 81 -13.08 23.71 1.54
N THR A 82 -13.21 23.25 2.78
CA THR A 82 -12.13 23.29 3.77
C THR A 82 -11.72 21.87 4.08
N TRP A 83 -10.50 21.52 3.72
CA TRP A 83 -9.89 20.22 4.01
C TRP A 83 -9.14 20.27 5.34
N SER A 84 -9.13 19.16 6.07
CA SER A 84 -8.27 18.97 7.24
C SER A 84 -7.53 17.64 7.17
N VAL A 85 -6.26 17.64 7.56
CA VAL A 85 -5.37 16.47 7.57
C VAL A 85 -4.61 16.42 8.90
N HIS A 86 -4.55 15.26 9.55
CA HIS A 86 -3.80 15.07 10.79
C HIS A 86 -2.84 13.89 10.63
N LEU A 87 -1.57 14.16 10.32
CA LEU A 87 -0.54 13.13 10.19
C LEU A 87 0.18 12.89 11.52
N VAL A 88 0.27 11.63 11.92
CA VAL A 88 0.98 11.21 13.12
C VAL A 88 1.82 9.96 12.83
N ASN A 89 2.99 9.89 13.49
CA ASN A 89 3.78 8.66 13.60
C ASN A 89 3.89 8.28 15.09
N SER A 90 3.30 7.15 15.44
CA SER A 90 3.33 6.62 16.81
C SER A 90 4.26 5.42 16.97
N LYS A 91 5.10 5.08 15.98
CA LYS A 91 5.92 3.84 16.00
C LYS A 91 6.83 3.71 17.21
N ALA A 92 7.52 4.80 17.59
CA ALA A 92 8.40 4.81 18.77
C ALA A 92 7.60 4.66 20.06
N ALA A 93 6.35 5.15 20.06
CA ALA A 93 5.35 4.94 21.10
C ALA A 93 4.48 3.68 20.87
N GLY A 94 4.87 2.77 19.97
CA GLY A 94 4.11 1.57 19.64
C GLY A 94 4.53 0.34 20.44
N GLY A 95 3.84 -0.77 20.19
CA GLY A 95 4.24 -2.12 20.62
C GLY A 95 5.38 -2.68 19.78
N ASN A 96 6.03 -3.73 20.30
CA ASN A 96 7.02 -4.49 19.53
C ASN A 96 6.37 -5.35 18.43
N PHE A 97 7.12 -5.63 17.36
CA PHE A 97 6.75 -6.58 16.30
C PHE A 97 7.70 -7.79 16.26
N PRO A 98 7.22 -9.04 16.14
CA PRO A 98 5.81 -9.43 16.15
C PRO A 98 5.15 -9.13 17.50
N PRO A 99 3.81 -8.96 17.55
CA PRO A 99 3.11 -8.69 18.80
C PRO A 99 3.31 -9.84 19.80
N GLY A 100 3.84 -9.54 20.98
CA GLY A 100 4.08 -10.53 22.05
C GLY A 100 2.92 -10.69 23.04
N GLY A 101 1.70 -10.35 22.64
CA GLY A 101 0.51 -10.37 23.49
C GLY A 101 0.44 -9.27 24.55
N LEU A 102 -0.54 -9.38 25.47
CA LEU A 102 -0.88 -8.32 26.45
C LEU A 102 0.24 -7.96 27.43
N SER A 103 1.19 -8.87 27.66
CA SER A 103 2.32 -8.68 28.58
C SER A 103 3.60 -8.20 27.91
N ALA A 104 3.61 -8.00 26.59
CA ALA A 104 4.79 -7.54 25.88
C ALA A 104 5.12 -6.08 26.23
N SER A 105 6.40 -5.83 26.54
CA SER A 105 6.89 -4.47 26.67
C SER A 105 6.75 -3.72 25.34
N PRO A 106 6.37 -2.43 25.35
CA PRO A 106 6.42 -1.61 24.16
C PRO A 106 7.88 -1.30 23.76
N ARG A 107 8.08 -0.75 22.56
CA ARG A 107 9.34 -0.08 22.21
C ARG A 107 9.58 1.08 23.17
N ASN A 108 10.82 1.42 23.49
CA ASN A 108 11.18 2.57 24.33
C ASN A 108 10.47 2.57 25.69
N ALA A 109 10.46 1.42 26.37
CA ALA A 109 9.63 1.21 27.57
C ALA A 109 10.00 2.13 28.74
N GLU A 110 11.23 2.63 28.79
CA GLU A 110 11.71 3.54 29.83
C GLU A 110 11.41 5.02 29.60
N TYR A 111 10.85 5.37 28.44
CA TYR A 111 10.62 6.76 28.03
C TYR A 111 9.14 7.16 28.11
N ASP A 112 8.88 8.45 28.32
CA ASP A 112 7.53 9.02 28.29
C ASP A 112 6.87 8.79 26.93
N ARG A 113 5.71 8.15 26.93
CA ARG A 113 4.95 7.80 25.72
C ARG A 113 4.55 9.02 24.91
N ALA A 114 4.18 10.12 25.56
CA ALA A 114 3.75 11.32 24.88
C ALA A 114 4.90 11.98 24.11
N GLY A 115 6.13 11.89 24.64
CA GLY A 115 7.33 12.39 23.97
C GLY A 115 7.72 11.57 22.72
N LEU A 116 7.27 10.32 22.62
CA LEU A 116 7.64 9.41 21.53
C LEU A 116 6.71 9.48 20.30
N VAL A 117 5.63 10.25 20.37
CA VAL A 117 4.69 10.41 19.26
C VAL A 117 5.06 11.65 18.45
N VAL A 118 5.34 11.46 17.16
CA VAL A 118 5.54 12.59 16.23
C VAL A 118 4.18 13.01 15.71
N ASP A 119 3.65 14.09 16.25
CA ASP A 119 2.36 14.67 15.83
C ASP A 119 2.57 15.98 15.07
N ALA A 120 2.17 16.05 13.79
CA ALA A 120 2.24 17.26 12.98
C ALA A 120 1.05 18.23 13.19
N SER A 121 0.20 17.94 14.18
CA SER A 121 -1.06 18.60 14.48
C SER A 121 -2.08 18.52 13.34
N LEU A 122 -3.34 18.85 13.64
CA LEU A 122 -4.38 19.01 12.63
C LEU A 122 -4.10 20.26 11.79
N GLN A 123 -3.98 20.08 10.47
CA GLN A 123 -3.73 21.15 9.51
C GLN A 123 -4.95 21.32 8.62
N SER A 124 -5.36 22.56 8.37
CA SER A 124 -6.52 22.87 7.52
C SER A 124 -6.16 23.78 6.36
N ILE A 125 -6.66 23.46 5.17
CA ILE A 125 -6.38 24.16 3.91
C ILE A 125 -7.67 24.37 3.11
N SER A 126 -7.82 25.52 2.47
CA SER A 126 -8.97 25.86 1.62
C SER A 126 -8.54 26.83 0.53
N GLY A 127 -9.30 26.89 -0.57
CA GLY A 127 -8.96 27.73 -1.73
C GLY A 127 -8.26 26.95 -2.84
N LYS A 128 -7.98 27.65 -3.95
CA LYS A 128 -7.30 27.10 -5.13
C LYS A 128 -5.80 27.38 -5.03
N ASN A 129 -4.95 26.44 -5.46
CA ASN A 129 -3.49 26.62 -5.55
C ASN A 129 -2.82 27.05 -4.23
N GLN A 130 -3.33 26.59 -3.09
CA GLN A 130 -2.74 26.85 -1.77
C GLN A 130 -1.74 25.77 -1.38
N ILE A 131 -0.79 26.11 -0.50
CA ILE A 131 0.24 25.20 0.01
C ILE A 131 0.39 25.41 1.53
N ILE A 132 0.40 24.32 2.29
CA ILE A 132 0.80 24.29 3.70
C ILE A 132 1.86 23.21 3.89
N GLY A 133 3.01 23.59 4.45
CA GLY A 133 4.08 22.66 4.80
C GLY A 133 5.41 23.36 5.01
N PRO A 134 6.43 22.65 5.53
CA PRO A 134 6.39 21.23 5.92
C PRO A 134 5.47 20.96 7.13
N LEU A 135 4.83 19.80 7.16
CA LEU A 135 4.11 19.28 8.32
C LEU A 135 5.12 18.61 9.25
N VAL A 136 5.38 19.21 10.41
CA VAL A 136 6.49 18.84 11.29
C VAL A 136 5.97 18.50 12.69
N GLY A 137 6.37 17.36 13.21
CA GLY A 137 6.25 17.01 14.63
C GLY A 137 7.62 16.96 15.31
N GLU A 138 7.63 16.80 16.62
CA GLU A 138 8.85 16.64 17.42
C GLU A 138 8.79 15.31 18.19
N ILE A 139 9.90 14.58 18.19
CA ILE A 139 10.11 13.43 19.07
C ILE A 139 11.08 13.81 20.19
N ASN A 140 10.77 13.40 21.41
CA ASN A 140 11.50 13.69 22.64
C ASN A 140 11.65 12.41 23.46
N PHE A 141 12.88 11.93 23.63
CA PHE A 141 13.20 10.79 24.49
C PHE A 141 13.34 11.27 25.93
N ILE A 142 12.22 11.33 26.65
CA ILE A 142 12.13 11.85 28.03
C ILE A 142 12.17 10.68 29.01
N LYS A 143 13.15 10.66 29.91
CA LYS A 143 13.30 9.65 30.96
C LYS A 143 13.44 10.31 32.32
N ASN A 144 12.58 9.96 33.27
CA ASN A 144 12.55 10.57 34.61
C ASN A 144 12.50 12.11 34.60
N GLY A 145 11.79 12.69 33.64
CA GLY A 145 11.67 14.14 33.46
C GLY A 145 12.83 14.83 32.73
N ASN A 146 13.88 14.09 32.35
CA ASN A 146 15.01 14.63 31.59
C ASN A 146 14.89 14.27 30.11
N VAL A 147 15.10 15.23 29.23
CA VAL A 147 15.21 15.01 27.78
C VAL A 147 16.61 14.48 27.49
N GLU A 148 16.73 13.22 27.08
CA GLU A 148 18.01 12.62 26.68
C GLU A 148 18.37 12.96 25.22
N GLY A 149 17.36 13.18 24.37
CA GLY A 149 17.54 13.60 22.99
C GLY A 149 16.22 13.91 22.30
N SER A 150 16.26 14.77 21.28
CA SER A 150 15.08 15.21 20.53
C SER A 150 15.38 15.38 19.04
N ALA A 151 14.35 15.27 18.20
CA ALA A 151 14.45 15.56 16.78
C ALA A 151 13.14 16.15 16.23
N LYS A 152 13.27 17.07 15.25
CA LYS A 152 12.14 17.50 14.41
C LYS A 152 12.01 16.58 13.21
N VAL A 153 10.80 16.11 12.96
CA VAL A 153 10.51 15.11 11.92
C VAL A 153 9.44 15.68 10.98
N THR A 154 9.77 15.74 9.69
CA THR A 154 8.82 16.17 8.66
C THR A 154 8.05 14.97 8.13
N LEU A 155 6.73 15.00 8.25
CA LEU A 155 5.83 13.91 7.82
C LEU A 155 5.27 14.13 6.41
N GLY A 156 5.25 15.37 5.91
CA GLY A 156 4.75 15.67 4.56
C GLY A 156 4.46 17.14 4.32
N ARG A 157 3.63 17.42 3.32
CA ARG A 157 3.04 18.73 3.02
C ARG A 157 1.67 18.53 2.35
N ILE A 158 0.82 19.54 2.43
CA ILE A 158 -0.50 19.53 1.78
C ILE A 158 -0.65 20.72 0.82
N LEU A 159 -1.35 20.50 -0.29
CA LEU A 159 -1.64 21.50 -1.29
C LEU A 159 -3.11 21.42 -1.71
N THR A 160 -3.58 22.44 -2.41
CA THR A 160 -4.80 22.38 -3.22
C THR A 160 -4.48 22.63 -4.68
N ASP A 161 -5.13 21.91 -5.59
CA ASP A 161 -4.99 22.17 -7.03
C ASP A 161 -5.85 23.36 -7.50
N GLU A 162 -5.90 23.59 -8.81
CA GLU A 162 -6.68 24.67 -9.41
C GLU A 162 -8.21 24.52 -9.25
N GLU A 163 -8.70 23.33 -8.88
CA GLU A 163 -10.10 23.04 -8.61
C GLU A 163 -10.40 22.97 -7.10
N GLY A 164 -9.38 23.15 -6.25
CA GLY A 164 -9.50 23.09 -4.80
C GLY A 164 -9.49 21.68 -4.21
N ARG A 165 -9.06 20.68 -4.99
CA ARG A 165 -8.86 19.31 -4.50
C ARG A 165 -7.64 19.25 -3.61
N LEU A 166 -7.71 18.49 -2.53
CA LEU A 166 -6.57 18.30 -1.64
C LEU A 166 -5.52 17.41 -2.31
N ILE A 167 -4.25 17.77 -2.18
CA ILE A 167 -3.11 16.92 -2.52
C ILE A 167 -2.26 16.75 -1.26
N VAL A 168 -2.04 15.51 -0.84
CA VAL A 168 -1.13 15.18 0.27
C VAL A 168 0.15 14.59 -0.31
N VAL A 169 1.30 15.18 0.03
CA VAL A 169 2.62 14.76 -0.47
C VAL A 169 3.45 14.21 0.68
N GLY A 170 4.11 13.07 0.45
CA GLY A 170 4.98 12.44 1.44
C GLY A 170 6.19 13.30 1.84
N GLY A 171 6.70 13.07 3.05
CA GLY A 171 7.87 13.75 3.58
C GLY A 171 9.21 13.26 3.01
N PRO A 172 10.33 13.81 3.51
CA PRO A 172 11.68 13.50 3.02
C PRO A 172 12.19 12.10 3.42
N GLY A 173 11.46 11.36 4.26
CA GLY A 173 11.82 9.98 4.62
C GLY A 173 13.00 9.84 5.59
N LYS A 174 13.34 10.89 6.34
CA LYS A 174 14.44 10.89 7.31
C LYS A 174 14.16 9.95 8.48
N SER A 175 15.16 9.13 8.83
CA SER A 175 15.19 8.28 10.02
C SER A 175 16.45 8.57 10.83
N GLY A 176 16.42 8.31 12.14
CA GLY A 176 17.60 8.49 12.98
C GLY A 176 17.35 8.18 14.45
N SER A 177 18.40 8.30 15.27
CA SER A 177 18.34 8.18 16.72
C SER A 177 18.98 9.41 17.37
N PRO A 178 18.21 10.32 17.99
CA PRO A 178 18.77 11.52 18.63
C PRO A 178 19.52 11.23 19.94
N ILE A 179 19.51 9.96 20.38
CA ILE A 179 20.26 9.45 21.54
C ILE A 179 21.36 8.45 21.12
N ASP A 180 21.77 8.49 19.85
CA ASP A 180 22.90 7.72 19.29
C ASP A 180 22.89 6.20 19.56
N ARG A 181 21.71 5.57 19.55
CA ARG A 181 21.53 4.11 19.64
C ARG A 181 21.88 3.42 18.33
N GLY A 182 22.41 2.21 18.44
CA GLY A 182 22.68 1.33 17.30
C GLY A 182 21.41 0.86 16.59
N LEU A 183 21.60 0.25 15.42
CA LEU A 183 20.52 -0.29 14.59
C LEU A 183 20.84 -1.74 14.21
N ASP A 184 20.32 -2.69 14.97
CA ASP A 184 20.66 -4.12 14.88
C ASP A 184 19.43 -5.05 14.79
N ASN A 185 18.22 -4.51 14.91
CA ASN A 185 16.97 -5.26 14.77
C ASN A 185 16.21 -4.81 13.51
N PHE A 186 15.54 -5.75 12.82
CA PHE A 186 14.77 -5.41 11.62
C PHE A 186 13.54 -4.55 11.92
N ALA A 187 12.92 -4.70 13.11
CA ALA A 187 11.64 -4.08 13.43
C ALA A 187 11.62 -3.19 14.67
N ASN A 188 12.37 -3.55 15.73
CA ASN A 188 12.27 -2.88 17.02
C ASN A 188 13.63 -2.33 17.46
N ASN A 189 13.84 -1.04 17.23
CA ASN A 189 15.06 -0.35 17.62
C ASN A 189 14.72 0.82 18.55
N ASP A 190 15.00 0.67 19.84
CA ASP A 190 14.79 1.73 20.82
C ASP A 190 15.75 2.90 20.57
N GLY A 191 15.28 4.11 20.81
CA GLY A 191 15.98 5.35 20.50
C GLY A 191 15.78 5.88 19.09
N TRP A 192 15.06 5.16 18.21
CA TRP A 192 14.90 5.53 16.80
C TRP A 192 13.56 6.22 16.48
N TYR A 193 13.56 6.99 15.40
CA TYR A 193 12.38 7.52 14.71
C TYR A 193 12.50 7.34 13.19
N ASP A 194 11.39 7.47 12.48
CA ASP A 194 11.35 7.63 11.02
C ASP A 194 10.26 8.63 10.59
N GLY A 195 10.20 8.90 9.28
CA GLY A 195 9.33 9.92 8.68
C GLY A 195 8.09 9.40 7.96
N VAL A 196 7.68 8.14 8.17
CA VAL A 196 6.36 7.67 7.70
C VAL A 196 5.27 8.20 8.63
N ALA A 197 4.01 8.15 8.21
CA ALA A 197 2.89 8.58 9.03
C ALA A 197 1.56 8.08 8.46
N ASP A 198 0.50 8.18 9.23
CA ASP A 198 -0.85 8.09 8.71
C ASP A 198 -1.83 8.93 9.54
N GLY A 199 -3.01 9.16 8.99
CA GLY A 199 -4.10 9.75 9.74
C GLY A 199 -5.30 10.20 8.92
N PRO A 200 -6.31 10.77 9.58
CA PRO A 200 -7.58 11.11 8.96
C PRO A 200 -7.45 12.33 8.02
N VAL A 201 -8.26 12.27 6.97
CA VAL A 201 -8.56 13.37 6.04
C VAL A 201 -10.06 13.66 6.17
N THR A 202 -10.40 14.90 6.49
CA THR A 202 -11.80 15.34 6.58
C THR A 202 -12.02 16.57 5.73
N ALA A 203 -13.28 16.88 5.44
CA ALA A 203 -13.63 18.07 4.70
C ALA A 203 -14.99 18.61 5.13
N VAL A 204 -15.10 19.94 5.13
CA VAL A 204 -16.35 20.69 5.25
C VAL A 204 -16.66 21.29 3.89
N VAL A 205 -17.87 21.04 3.39
CA VAL A 205 -18.39 21.58 2.15
C VAL A 205 -19.47 22.62 2.47
N GLU A 206 -19.29 23.84 1.97
CA GLU A 206 -20.24 24.94 2.12
C GLU A 206 -20.71 25.33 0.71
N VAL A 207 -21.97 25.08 0.38
CA VAL A 207 -22.60 25.48 -0.88
C VAL A 207 -23.62 26.59 -0.59
N GLU A 208 -23.58 27.69 -1.33
CA GLU A 208 -24.52 28.80 -1.16
C GLU A 208 -25.98 28.31 -1.25
N GLY A 209 -26.75 28.58 -0.21
CA GLY A 209 -28.15 28.14 -0.12
C GLY A 209 -28.35 26.72 0.45
N GLU A 210 -27.28 25.98 0.73
CA GLU A 210 -27.31 24.71 1.47
C GLU A 210 -26.72 24.89 2.88
N ALA A 211 -27.10 24.01 3.81
CA ALA A 211 -26.42 23.95 5.11
C ALA A 211 -25.01 23.36 4.92
N PRO A 212 -23.98 23.86 5.64
CA PRO A 212 -22.65 23.26 5.62
C PRO A 212 -22.70 21.76 5.92
N GLY A 213 -22.06 20.96 5.08
CA GLY A 213 -22.04 19.50 5.17
C GLY A 213 -20.62 18.98 5.39
N ASN A 214 -20.44 18.13 6.40
CA ASN A 214 -19.23 17.33 6.52
C ASN A 214 -19.23 16.22 5.46
N ALA A 215 -18.07 15.92 4.88
CA ALA A 215 -17.92 14.70 4.11
C ALA A 215 -18.03 13.47 5.04
N GLU A 216 -19.11 12.71 4.89
CA GLU A 216 -19.53 11.63 5.78
C GLU A 216 -18.52 10.47 5.72
N GLY A 217 -18.05 10.04 6.89
CA GLY A 217 -17.07 8.96 7.06
C GLY A 217 -15.62 9.35 6.74
N GLY A 218 -15.36 10.61 6.37
CA GLY A 218 -14.01 11.11 6.06
C GLY A 218 -13.24 10.23 5.07
N ALA A 219 -11.91 10.34 5.06
CA ALA A 219 -10.99 9.42 4.42
C ALA A 219 -9.74 9.27 5.30
N TRP A 220 -8.81 8.42 4.88
CA TRP A 220 -7.51 8.26 5.55
C TRP A 220 -6.37 8.44 4.57
N VAL A 221 -5.22 8.90 5.04
CA VAL A 221 -3.99 8.95 4.24
C VAL A 221 -2.87 8.19 4.96
N VAL A 222 -2.07 7.45 4.19
CA VAL A 222 -0.83 6.82 4.63
C VAL A 222 0.32 7.44 3.84
N VAL A 223 1.37 7.88 4.54
CA VAL A 223 2.67 8.25 4.00
C VAL A 223 3.61 7.08 4.16
N ALA A 224 3.82 6.32 3.10
CA ALA A 224 4.56 5.06 3.11
C ALA A 224 5.98 5.17 2.52
N PRO A 225 6.82 4.12 2.64
CA PRO A 225 8.06 4.01 1.87
C PRO A 225 7.86 4.10 0.34
N PRO A 226 8.91 4.37 -0.45
CA PRO A 226 8.82 4.38 -1.90
C PRO A 226 8.38 3.02 -2.46
N SER A 227 7.73 3.02 -3.63
CA SER A 227 7.55 1.81 -4.43
C SER A 227 8.61 1.80 -5.51
N TYR A 228 9.57 0.89 -5.38
CA TYR A 228 10.68 0.79 -6.33
C TYR A 228 10.34 -0.02 -7.58
N ALA A 229 9.16 -0.66 -7.63
CA ALA A 229 8.69 -1.35 -8.82
C ALA A 229 7.18 -1.09 -9.04
N PRO A 230 6.78 0.17 -9.26
CA PRO A 230 5.36 0.57 -9.26
C PRO A 230 4.51 -0.13 -10.33
N GLY A 231 5.14 -0.71 -11.36
CA GLY A 231 4.46 -1.51 -12.39
C GLY A 231 4.37 -3.02 -12.12
N ILE A 232 4.80 -3.49 -10.94
CA ILE A 232 4.70 -4.89 -10.54
C ILE A 232 3.81 -4.96 -9.30
N GLU A 233 2.68 -5.66 -9.42
CA GLU A 233 1.71 -5.81 -8.33
C GLU A 233 2.00 -7.04 -7.46
N ASN A 234 1.62 -6.95 -6.19
CA ASN A 234 1.60 -8.10 -5.28
C ASN A 234 0.49 -9.08 -5.65
N VAL A 235 0.67 -10.39 -5.38
CA VAL A 235 -0.37 -11.40 -5.62
C VAL A 235 -1.65 -11.07 -4.85
N THR A 236 -1.47 -10.74 -3.57
CA THR A 236 -2.51 -10.22 -2.68
C THR A 236 -2.16 -8.77 -2.36
N THR A 237 -3.03 -7.84 -2.74
CA THR A 237 -2.88 -6.40 -2.53
C THR A 237 -3.69 -5.92 -1.32
N TRP A 238 -3.48 -4.69 -0.85
CA TRP A 238 -4.38 -4.11 0.16
C TRP A 238 -5.82 -4.02 -0.39
N TYR A 239 -6.02 -3.69 -1.66
CA TYR A 239 -7.36 -3.70 -2.25
C TYR A 239 -8.06 -5.07 -2.08
N ASP A 240 -7.34 -6.17 -2.29
CA ASP A 240 -7.87 -7.52 -2.14
C ASP A 240 -8.25 -7.83 -0.68
N GLN A 241 -7.48 -7.34 0.29
CA GLN A 241 -7.79 -7.47 1.72
C GLN A 241 -9.01 -6.63 2.12
N ALA A 242 -9.07 -5.37 1.69
CA ALA A 242 -10.19 -4.50 1.98
C ALA A 242 -11.49 -5.01 1.33
N LEU A 243 -11.42 -5.57 0.11
CA LEU A 243 -12.55 -6.25 -0.51
C LEU A 243 -12.98 -7.50 0.27
N ASN A 244 -12.02 -8.32 0.73
CA ASN A 244 -12.31 -9.49 1.54
C ASN A 244 -13.02 -9.12 2.85
N VAL A 245 -12.54 -8.09 3.54
CA VAL A 245 -13.19 -7.54 4.75
C VAL A 245 -14.58 -7.01 4.43
N ALA A 246 -14.72 -6.23 3.35
CA ALA A 246 -16.00 -5.68 2.90
C ALA A 246 -17.03 -6.78 2.67
N VAL A 247 -16.68 -7.80 1.89
CA VAL A 247 -17.57 -8.93 1.60
C VAL A 247 -17.94 -9.68 2.87
N ARG A 248 -16.98 -10.02 3.73
CA ARG A 248 -17.24 -10.83 4.93
C ARG A 248 -18.10 -10.12 5.98
N ASN A 249 -17.95 -8.80 6.12
CA ASN A 249 -18.46 -8.09 7.31
C ASN A 249 -19.52 -7.02 7.00
N PHE A 250 -19.50 -6.44 5.80
CA PHE A 250 -20.32 -5.26 5.49
C PHE A 250 -21.26 -5.49 4.32
N SER A 251 -20.88 -6.33 3.35
CA SER A 251 -21.63 -6.53 2.11
C SER A 251 -21.45 -7.95 1.55
N PRO A 252 -21.99 -8.99 2.22
CA PRO A 252 -21.85 -10.39 1.78
C PRO A 252 -22.37 -10.65 0.37
N HIS A 253 -23.34 -9.88 -0.09
CA HIS A 253 -23.88 -9.95 -1.45
C HIS A 253 -22.86 -9.56 -2.54
N LEU A 254 -21.71 -8.98 -2.19
CA LEU A 254 -20.63 -8.70 -3.13
C LEU A 254 -19.83 -9.96 -3.51
N ILE A 255 -20.02 -11.09 -2.81
CA ILE A 255 -19.45 -12.35 -3.27
C ILE A 255 -20.11 -12.75 -4.59
N LYS A 256 -19.30 -12.87 -5.65
CA LYS A 256 -19.81 -13.19 -6.98
C LYS A 256 -20.23 -14.66 -7.04
N ASP A 257 -21.45 -14.93 -7.50
CA ASP A 257 -21.91 -16.29 -7.76
C ASP A 257 -21.10 -16.95 -8.87
N VAL A 258 -20.84 -16.20 -9.94
CA VAL A 258 -20.06 -16.63 -11.12
C VAL A 258 -18.92 -15.63 -11.35
N PRO A 259 -17.65 -15.95 -11.03
CA PRO A 259 -16.53 -15.08 -11.32
C PRO A 259 -16.31 -14.88 -12.82
N SER A 260 -15.76 -13.71 -13.18
CA SER A 260 -15.23 -13.45 -14.52
C SER A 260 -13.80 -13.96 -14.63
N PHE A 261 -13.47 -14.70 -15.68
CA PHE A 261 -12.06 -15.08 -15.90
C PHE A 261 -11.18 -13.84 -16.01
N THR A 262 -11.62 -12.86 -16.81
CA THR A 262 -10.84 -11.66 -17.12
C THR A 262 -10.66 -10.75 -15.91
N ARG A 263 -11.70 -10.57 -15.08
CA ARG A 263 -11.69 -9.60 -13.98
C ARG A 263 -11.29 -10.19 -12.63
N ASP A 264 -11.58 -11.47 -12.39
CA ASP A 264 -11.43 -12.09 -11.06
C ASP A 264 -10.30 -13.13 -11.00
N ILE A 265 -9.96 -13.79 -12.12
CA ILE A 265 -8.97 -14.88 -12.16
C ILE A 265 -7.65 -14.45 -12.80
N TYR A 266 -7.71 -13.83 -13.98
CA TYR A 266 -6.55 -13.39 -14.75
C TYR A 266 -5.59 -12.50 -13.95
N PRO A 267 -6.05 -11.50 -13.15
CA PRO A 267 -5.14 -10.66 -12.40
C PRO A 267 -4.26 -11.44 -11.42
N ILE A 268 -4.81 -12.46 -10.74
CA ILE A 268 -4.06 -13.33 -9.82
C ILE A 268 -2.97 -14.08 -10.59
N LEU A 269 -3.33 -14.68 -11.73
CA LEU A 269 -2.40 -15.42 -12.59
C LEU A 269 -1.29 -14.51 -13.15
N LYS A 270 -1.65 -13.29 -13.58
CA LYS A 270 -0.72 -12.28 -14.08
C LYS A 270 0.27 -11.87 -13.00
N ARG A 271 -0.20 -11.46 -11.81
CA ARG A 271 0.65 -11.00 -10.69
C ARG A 271 1.71 -12.02 -10.31
N VAL A 272 1.33 -13.30 -10.26
CA VAL A 272 2.27 -14.41 -9.99
C VAL A 272 3.40 -14.47 -11.03
N VAL A 273 3.07 -14.25 -12.30
CA VAL A 273 4.09 -14.20 -13.36
C VAL A 273 4.93 -12.94 -13.22
N MET A 274 4.32 -11.77 -13.04
CA MET A 274 5.02 -10.47 -13.04
C MET A 274 6.07 -10.33 -11.94
N ILE A 275 5.86 -10.94 -10.77
CA ILE A 275 6.82 -10.96 -9.66
C ILE A 275 8.18 -11.52 -10.07
N HIS A 276 8.27 -12.36 -11.11
CA HIS A 276 9.55 -12.95 -11.57
C HIS A 276 10.60 -11.91 -12.01
N TRP A 277 10.17 -10.69 -12.35
CA TRP A 277 11.03 -9.60 -12.81
C TRP A 277 11.83 -8.96 -11.68
N VAL A 278 11.42 -9.23 -10.44
CA VAL A 278 11.98 -8.64 -9.21
C VAL A 278 12.51 -9.70 -8.23
N THR A 279 12.70 -10.93 -8.71
CA THR A 279 13.19 -12.07 -7.92
C THR A 279 14.31 -12.84 -8.64
N GLU A 280 15.14 -13.52 -7.85
CA GLU A 280 16.25 -14.36 -8.30
C GLU A 280 15.82 -15.42 -9.34
N GLN A 281 16.72 -15.71 -10.30
CA GLN A 281 16.46 -16.64 -11.39
C GLN A 281 16.05 -18.04 -10.91
N ARG A 282 16.64 -18.54 -9.82
CA ARG A 282 16.32 -19.85 -9.22
C ARG A 282 14.89 -19.92 -8.66
N ASN A 283 14.32 -18.78 -8.30
CA ASN A 283 12.96 -18.65 -7.79
C ASN A 283 11.91 -18.39 -8.88
N ARG A 284 12.29 -18.22 -10.16
CA ARG A 284 11.40 -17.96 -11.32
C ARG A 284 10.63 -19.20 -11.82
N HIS A 285 9.88 -19.85 -10.93
CA HIS A 285 9.07 -21.03 -11.25
C HIS A 285 8.02 -20.74 -12.33
N HIS A 286 7.55 -19.49 -12.44
CA HIS A 286 6.56 -19.04 -13.42
C HIS A 286 7.15 -18.33 -14.65
N GLY A 287 8.46 -18.45 -14.90
CA GLY A 287 9.14 -17.84 -16.06
C GLY A 287 8.88 -18.53 -17.41
N ALA A 288 9.41 -19.74 -17.62
CA ALA A 288 9.24 -20.48 -18.90
C ALA A 288 8.08 -21.48 -18.84
N ALA A 289 8.30 -22.69 -18.32
CA ALA A 289 7.30 -23.76 -18.27
C ALA A 289 6.11 -23.45 -17.32
N GLY A 290 6.32 -22.63 -16.30
CA GLY A 290 5.30 -22.22 -15.33
C GLY A 290 4.47 -20.99 -15.71
N ASN A 291 4.73 -20.37 -16.87
CA ASN A 291 4.16 -19.07 -17.22
C ASN A 291 2.67 -19.14 -17.55
N PHE A 292 1.85 -18.56 -16.68
CA PHE A 292 0.40 -18.49 -16.89
C PHE A 292 0.01 -17.56 -18.04
N LEU A 293 0.86 -16.61 -18.42
CA LEU A 293 0.63 -15.70 -19.53
C LEU A 293 1.02 -16.29 -20.89
N ASN A 294 1.54 -17.52 -20.95
CA ASN A 294 1.73 -18.22 -22.21
C ASN A 294 0.37 -18.43 -22.92
N PRO A 295 0.19 -18.00 -24.20
CA PRO A 295 -1.12 -18.05 -24.85
C PRO A 295 -1.78 -19.43 -24.88
N ALA A 296 -1.01 -20.50 -25.10
CA ALA A 296 -1.55 -21.86 -25.14
C ALA A 296 -2.02 -22.32 -23.75
N ARG A 297 -1.28 -21.97 -22.70
CA ARG A 297 -1.68 -22.27 -21.32
C ARG A 297 -2.87 -21.44 -20.90
N LEU A 298 -2.86 -20.14 -21.20
CA LEU A 298 -3.93 -19.22 -20.84
C LEU A 298 -5.25 -19.61 -21.51
N SER A 299 -5.21 -20.03 -22.78
CA SER A 299 -6.38 -20.58 -23.48
C SER A 299 -6.99 -21.78 -22.74
N LYS A 300 -6.17 -22.69 -22.18
CA LYS A 300 -6.67 -23.81 -21.36
C LYS A 300 -7.21 -23.38 -20.01
N LEU A 301 -6.64 -22.33 -19.40
CA LEU A 301 -7.11 -21.79 -18.13
C LEU A 301 -8.44 -21.02 -18.28
N ALA A 302 -8.66 -20.37 -19.43
CA ALA A 302 -9.88 -19.65 -19.77
C ALA A 302 -11.01 -20.55 -20.30
N ASP A 303 -10.69 -21.75 -20.79
CA ASP A 303 -11.67 -22.74 -21.24
C ASP A 303 -12.44 -23.31 -20.05
N LYS A 304 -13.76 -23.05 -19.97
CA LYS A 304 -14.63 -23.55 -18.89
C LYS A 304 -15.08 -25.00 -19.06
N THR A 305 -14.86 -25.61 -20.22
CA THR A 305 -15.31 -26.98 -20.50
C THR A 305 -14.41 -28.02 -19.83
N GLU A 306 -14.76 -29.30 -20.00
CA GLU A 306 -13.98 -30.43 -19.48
C GLU A 306 -12.54 -30.44 -20.04
N SER A 307 -12.29 -29.91 -21.24
CA SER A 307 -10.91 -29.86 -21.80
C SER A 307 -9.97 -28.90 -21.09
N GLY A 308 -10.49 -27.90 -20.36
CA GLY A 308 -9.70 -27.01 -19.51
C GLY A 308 -9.57 -27.50 -18.07
N ARG A 309 -10.45 -28.41 -17.62
CA ARG A 309 -10.64 -28.77 -16.21
C ARG A 309 -9.35 -29.16 -15.50
N SER A 310 -8.61 -30.11 -16.06
CA SER A 310 -7.36 -30.59 -15.45
C SER A 310 -6.32 -29.47 -15.25
N ALA A 311 -6.25 -28.50 -16.17
CA ALA A 311 -5.34 -27.36 -16.02
C ALA A 311 -5.77 -26.45 -14.87
N ARG A 312 -7.08 -26.18 -14.72
CA ARG A 312 -7.62 -25.34 -13.64
C ARG A 312 -7.50 -26.00 -12.27
N GLU A 313 -7.85 -27.28 -12.16
CA GLU A 313 -7.70 -28.08 -10.93
C GLU A 313 -6.23 -28.21 -10.51
N THR A 314 -5.30 -28.31 -11.49
CA THR A 314 -3.86 -28.28 -11.19
C THR A 314 -3.48 -26.97 -10.52
N VAL A 315 -3.89 -25.82 -11.05
CA VAL A 315 -3.57 -24.53 -10.41
C VAL A 315 -4.13 -24.46 -8.99
N LEU A 316 -5.39 -24.85 -8.77
CA LEU A 316 -6.00 -24.83 -7.44
C LEU A 316 -5.23 -25.71 -6.44
N LYS A 317 -4.76 -26.91 -6.86
CA LYS A 317 -3.98 -27.83 -6.01
C LYS A 317 -2.70 -27.18 -5.46
N TRP A 318 -2.09 -26.25 -6.19
CA TRP A 318 -0.89 -25.56 -5.75
C TRP A 318 -1.17 -24.44 -4.74
N LEU A 319 -2.40 -23.92 -4.69
CA LEU A 319 -2.77 -22.81 -3.82
C LEU A 319 -2.92 -23.29 -2.37
N THR A 320 -2.21 -22.61 -1.47
CA THR A 320 -2.42 -22.72 -0.02
C THR A 320 -3.83 -22.29 0.33
N LYS A 321 -4.51 -23.09 1.16
CA LYS A 321 -5.82 -22.71 1.70
C LYS A 321 -5.65 -21.57 2.70
N PRO A 322 -6.52 -20.54 2.66
CA PRO A 322 -6.53 -19.49 3.68
C PRO A 322 -6.64 -20.07 5.10
N ASN A 323 -6.11 -19.35 6.10
CA ASN A 323 -6.12 -19.75 7.51
C ASN A 323 -5.38 -21.07 7.81
N THR A 324 -4.35 -21.41 7.02
CA THR A 324 -3.50 -22.57 7.30
C THR A 324 -2.39 -22.19 8.28
N TYR A 325 -2.52 -22.61 9.53
CA TYR A 325 -1.60 -22.25 10.61
C TYR A 325 -0.19 -22.82 10.45
N VAL A 326 0.79 -22.00 10.81
CA VAL A 326 2.21 -22.34 10.90
C VAL A 326 2.90 -21.31 11.80
N ASP A 327 4.13 -21.56 12.24
CA ASP A 327 4.91 -20.51 12.90
C ASP A 327 5.19 -19.36 11.92
N PRO A 328 5.08 -18.08 12.31
CA PRO A 328 5.46 -16.96 11.46
C PRO A 328 6.90 -17.08 10.96
N ASN A 329 7.21 -16.45 9.82
CA ASN A 329 8.54 -16.54 9.18
C ASN A 329 8.98 -17.97 8.77
N THR A 330 8.04 -18.90 8.63
CA THR A 330 8.25 -20.20 8.00
C THR A 330 8.27 -20.07 6.46
N PRO A 331 9.27 -20.63 5.76
CA PRO A 331 9.29 -20.67 4.30
C PRO A 331 8.12 -21.45 3.70
N PRO A 332 7.67 -21.13 2.46
CA PRO A 332 6.61 -21.87 1.80
C PRO A 332 7.01 -23.34 1.56
N PRO A 333 6.04 -24.29 1.57
CA PRO A 333 6.31 -25.70 1.27
C PRO A 333 6.96 -25.91 -0.11
N GLN A 334 7.75 -26.96 -0.26
CA GLN A 334 8.38 -27.29 -1.55
C GLN A 334 7.43 -28.00 -2.52
N LEU A 335 6.45 -28.72 -1.99
CA LEU A 335 5.43 -29.43 -2.75
C LEU A 335 4.05 -28.81 -2.48
N PRO A 336 3.09 -28.98 -3.41
CA PRO A 336 1.74 -28.46 -3.23
C PRO A 336 1.10 -28.83 -1.88
N PRO A 337 0.41 -27.89 -1.22
CA PRO A 337 0.21 -26.50 -1.64
C PRO A 337 1.43 -25.61 -1.32
N ALA A 338 1.95 -24.91 -2.34
CA ALA A 338 3.21 -24.15 -2.26
C ALA A 338 3.09 -22.73 -2.83
N MET A 339 1.87 -22.27 -3.14
CA MET A 339 1.60 -20.96 -3.71
C MET A 339 0.66 -20.11 -2.84
N PRO A 340 0.89 -18.78 -2.76
CA PRO A 340 2.05 -18.06 -3.32
C PRO A 340 3.37 -18.46 -2.66
N LYS A 341 4.46 -18.46 -3.42
CA LYS A 341 5.79 -18.90 -2.95
C LYS A 341 6.48 -17.76 -2.19
N VAL A 342 5.88 -17.37 -1.09
CA VAL A 342 6.36 -16.33 -0.16
C VAL A 342 6.29 -16.86 1.29
N ASN A 343 7.08 -16.29 2.20
CA ASN A 343 7.13 -16.69 3.61
C ASN A 343 5.77 -16.52 4.29
N SER A 344 5.54 -17.25 5.37
CA SER A 344 4.36 -17.09 6.24
C SER A 344 4.43 -15.78 7.05
N GLY A 345 3.29 -15.17 7.32
CA GLY A 345 3.16 -13.98 8.17
C GLY A 345 2.47 -14.27 9.50
N VAL A 346 2.19 -13.22 10.27
CA VAL A 346 1.27 -13.30 11.41
C VAL A 346 -0.16 -13.43 10.91
N ASP A 347 -0.97 -14.18 11.65
CA ASP A 347 -2.41 -14.29 11.42
C ASP A 347 -3.11 -12.96 11.79
N PRO A 348 -3.83 -12.32 10.86
CA PRO A 348 -4.56 -11.09 11.16
C PRO A 348 -5.62 -11.22 12.25
N ASP A 349 -6.28 -12.36 12.38
CA ASP A 349 -7.33 -12.58 13.38
C ASP A 349 -6.74 -12.89 14.77
N ASN A 350 -5.50 -13.40 14.82
CA ASN A 350 -4.75 -13.61 16.05
C ASN A 350 -3.23 -13.44 15.82
N PRO A 351 -2.68 -12.23 15.97
CA PRO A 351 -1.30 -11.93 15.59
C PRO A 351 -0.24 -12.51 16.55
N GLU A 352 -0.64 -13.30 17.56
CA GLU A 352 0.26 -14.11 18.39
C GLU A 352 0.65 -15.45 17.72
N ARG A 353 0.00 -15.82 16.61
CA ARG A 353 0.31 -17.00 15.80
C ARG A 353 0.56 -16.62 14.34
N GLY A 354 1.06 -17.57 13.56
CA GLY A 354 1.31 -17.40 12.13
C GLY A 354 0.37 -18.20 11.24
N GLU A 355 0.41 -17.83 9.96
CA GLU A 355 -0.24 -18.57 8.88
C GLU A 355 0.59 -18.53 7.61
N TYR A 356 0.56 -19.63 6.85
CA TYR A 356 1.15 -19.62 5.51
C TYR A 356 0.44 -18.55 4.67
N THR A 357 1.22 -17.82 3.87
CA THR A 357 0.60 -16.88 2.94
C THR A 357 -0.30 -17.61 1.97
N ALA A 358 -1.52 -17.10 1.85
CA ALA A 358 -2.53 -17.55 0.92
C ALA A 358 -3.14 -16.34 0.19
N LEU A 359 -3.97 -16.64 -0.82
CA LEU A 359 -4.94 -15.67 -1.31
C LEU A 359 -5.92 -15.33 -0.19
N THR A 360 -6.64 -14.20 -0.30
CA THR A 360 -7.75 -13.94 0.62
C THR A 360 -8.84 -14.99 0.46
N GLU A 361 -9.71 -15.18 1.46
CA GLU A 361 -10.84 -16.10 1.35
C GLU A 361 -11.74 -15.78 0.14
N TYR A 362 -11.97 -14.49 -0.14
CA TYR A 362 -12.68 -14.05 -1.34
C TYR A 362 -11.99 -14.54 -2.61
N GLN A 363 -10.69 -14.24 -2.78
CA GLN A 363 -9.92 -14.65 -3.96
C GLN A 363 -9.88 -16.18 -4.10
N TYR A 364 -9.64 -16.90 -3.00
CA TYR A 364 -9.61 -18.37 -3.00
C TYR A 364 -10.97 -18.95 -3.41
N THR A 365 -12.07 -18.39 -2.92
CA THR A 365 -13.42 -18.82 -3.32
C THR A 365 -13.67 -18.60 -4.81
N MET A 366 -13.19 -17.49 -5.39
CA MET A 366 -13.26 -17.28 -6.84
C MET A 366 -12.43 -18.32 -7.60
N MET A 367 -11.23 -18.66 -7.12
CA MET A 367 -10.39 -19.70 -7.70
C MET A 367 -11.02 -21.10 -7.61
N GLU A 368 -11.73 -21.42 -6.52
CA GLU A 368 -12.46 -22.68 -6.40
C GLU A 368 -13.58 -22.80 -7.44
N LYS A 369 -14.41 -21.75 -7.59
CA LYS A 369 -15.48 -21.72 -8.59
C LYS A 369 -14.93 -21.84 -10.01
N TRP A 370 -13.90 -21.08 -10.32
CA TRP A 370 -13.19 -21.17 -11.61
C TRP A 370 -12.66 -22.58 -11.88
N SER A 371 -12.05 -23.23 -10.88
CA SER A 371 -11.51 -24.60 -11.05
C SER A 371 -12.58 -25.60 -11.48
N ARG A 372 -13.80 -25.47 -10.95
CA ARG A 372 -14.96 -26.34 -11.23
C ARG A 372 -15.61 -26.06 -12.60
N GLY A 373 -15.28 -24.94 -13.24
CA GLY A 373 -15.90 -24.52 -14.50
C GLY A 373 -17.07 -23.53 -14.31
N ASP A 374 -17.32 -23.11 -13.07
CA ASP A 374 -18.40 -22.20 -12.70
C ASP A 374 -17.96 -20.74 -12.83
N PHE A 375 -17.63 -20.33 -14.05
CA PHE A 375 -17.16 -18.97 -14.34
C PHE A 375 -17.62 -18.48 -15.72
N GLU A 376 -17.55 -17.17 -15.92
CA GLU A 376 -17.70 -16.53 -17.22
C GLU A 376 -16.40 -16.65 -18.01
N ALA A 377 -16.43 -17.41 -19.10
CA ALA A 377 -15.32 -17.58 -20.02
C ALA A 377 -15.20 -16.36 -20.96
N ASP A 378 -15.02 -15.18 -20.37
CA ASP A 378 -15.04 -13.87 -21.03
C ASP A 378 -13.67 -13.40 -21.52
N TRP A 379 -12.68 -14.30 -21.60
CA TRP A 379 -11.32 -13.96 -22.01
C TRP A 379 -11.23 -13.64 -23.50
N ILE A 380 -10.98 -12.37 -23.81
CA ILE A 380 -10.71 -11.88 -25.18
C ILE A 380 -9.31 -11.25 -25.32
N GLY A 381 -8.55 -11.20 -24.23
CA GLY A 381 -7.28 -10.48 -24.11
C GLY A 381 -7.22 -9.70 -22.80
N GLU A 382 -6.01 -9.26 -22.45
CA GLU A 382 -5.83 -8.38 -21.30
C GLU A 382 -6.51 -7.03 -21.58
N PRO A 383 -7.42 -6.57 -20.71
CA PRO A 383 -8.05 -5.27 -20.88
C PRO A 383 -7.01 -4.16 -20.67
N ALA A 384 -7.02 -3.16 -21.55
CA ALA A 384 -6.26 -1.94 -21.32
C ALA A 384 -6.84 -1.20 -20.11
N PRO A 385 -5.98 -0.65 -19.22
CA PRO A 385 -6.43 0.29 -18.21
C PRO A 385 -7.17 1.47 -18.85
N ILE A 386 -8.27 1.89 -18.23
CA ILE A 386 -9.06 3.03 -18.71
C ILE A 386 -8.52 4.29 -18.01
N PRO A 387 -8.13 5.34 -18.75
CA PRO A 387 -7.74 6.61 -18.14
C PRO A 387 -8.85 7.16 -17.23
N PHE A 388 -8.47 7.85 -16.15
CA PHE A 388 -9.43 8.30 -15.13
C PHE A 388 -10.56 9.16 -15.72
N ASP A 389 -10.23 10.10 -16.60
CA ASP A 389 -11.21 11.00 -17.21
C ASP A 389 -12.14 10.30 -18.22
N ASP A 390 -11.76 9.11 -18.69
CA ASP A 390 -12.57 8.29 -19.59
C ASP A 390 -13.52 7.34 -18.84
N LEU A 391 -13.35 7.20 -17.52
CA LEU A 391 -14.25 6.40 -16.69
C LEU A 391 -15.63 7.08 -16.58
N PRO A 392 -16.73 6.29 -16.59
CA PRO A 392 -18.05 6.79 -16.25
C PRO A 392 -18.02 7.51 -14.90
N PRO A 393 -18.63 8.71 -14.76
CA PRO A 393 -18.51 9.53 -13.55
C PRO A 393 -18.83 8.78 -12.25
N GLY A 394 -19.89 7.96 -12.26
CA GLY A 394 -20.27 7.16 -11.09
C GLY A 394 -19.31 6.03 -10.71
N GLN A 395 -18.34 5.67 -11.55
CA GLN A 395 -17.31 4.66 -11.28
C GLN A 395 -15.99 5.25 -10.79
N ARG A 396 -15.75 6.55 -11.02
CA ARG A 396 -14.53 7.25 -10.64
C ARG A 396 -14.20 7.19 -9.14
N PRO A 397 -15.16 7.29 -8.20
CA PRO A 397 -14.86 7.21 -6.77
C PRO A 397 -14.19 5.89 -6.36
N ASP A 398 -14.76 4.76 -6.78
CA ASP A 398 -14.23 3.44 -6.45
C ASP A 398 -12.93 3.15 -7.19
N ALA A 399 -12.78 3.65 -8.43
CA ALA A 399 -11.54 3.57 -9.19
C ALA A 399 -10.37 4.26 -8.47
N LEU A 400 -10.58 5.44 -7.87
CA LEU A 400 -9.56 6.14 -7.07
C LEU A 400 -9.11 5.29 -5.87
N THR A 401 -10.07 4.71 -5.15
CA THR A 401 -9.77 3.86 -3.99
C THR A 401 -9.00 2.62 -4.41
N ARG A 402 -9.43 1.96 -5.50
CA ARG A 402 -8.71 0.80 -6.03
C ARG A 402 -7.29 1.15 -6.47
N ALA A 403 -7.13 2.21 -7.26
CA ALA A 403 -5.83 2.65 -7.76
C ALA A 403 -4.86 2.98 -6.62
N SER A 404 -5.37 3.54 -5.51
CA SER A 404 -4.56 3.82 -4.32
C SER A 404 -4.09 2.54 -3.61
N LEU A 405 -4.89 1.48 -3.60
CA LEU A 405 -4.65 0.30 -2.76
C LEU A 405 -4.06 -0.91 -3.50
N GLU A 406 -4.23 -1.02 -4.81
CA GLU A 406 -3.76 -2.19 -5.57
C GLU A 406 -2.23 -2.21 -5.76
N GLY A 407 -1.58 -1.05 -5.62
CA GLY A 407 -0.11 -0.93 -5.57
C GLY A 407 0.50 -1.18 -4.19
N CYS A 408 -0.28 -1.57 -3.18
CA CYS A 408 0.19 -1.83 -1.82
C CYS A 408 0.16 -3.33 -1.51
N ILE A 409 1.06 -3.76 -0.61
CA ILE A 409 1.09 -5.16 -0.18
C ILE A 409 -0.20 -5.51 0.58
N GLY A 410 -0.68 -6.75 0.42
CA GLY A 410 -1.81 -7.30 1.18
C GLY A 410 -1.49 -8.57 1.96
N ALA A 411 -0.38 -9.24 1.67
CA ALA A 411 0.16 -10.37 2.43
C ALA A 411 1.59 -10.72 1.91
N PRO A 412 2.42 -11.45 2.68
CA PRO A 412 2.29 -11.74 4.12
C PRO A 412 2.37 -10.48 4.98
N PHE A 413 2.04 -10.62 6.26
CA PHE A 413 2.28 -9.58 7.28
C PHE A 413 3.42 -9.98 8.22
N PHE A 414 4.61 -9.42 8.03
CA PHE A 414 5.74 -9.64 8.95
C PHE A 414 6.84 -8.54 8.97
N PRO A 415 6.53 -7.27 9.24
CA PRO A 415 5.19 -6.70 9.44
C PRO A 415 4.50 -6.35 8.12
N GLY A 416 5.24 -6.07 7.05
CA GLY A 416 4.71 -5.59 5.79
C GLY A 416 5.58 -4.46 5.21
N ILE A 417 5.05 -3.61 4.32
CA ILE A 417 5.77 -2.43 3.81
C ILE A 417 5.05 -1.13 4.16
N GLU A 418 3.86 -0.89 3.60
CA GLU A 418 3.11 0.34 3.88
C GLU A 418 2.44 0.30 5.26
N VAL A 419 1.81 -0.83 5.56
CA VAL A 419 0.96 -1.13 6.71
C VAL A 419 1.00 -2.63 6.99
N THR A 420 0.40 -3.07 8.10
CA THR A 420 0.41 -4.48 8.54
C THR A 420 -0.99 -5.08 8.66
N TYR A 421 -1.09 -6.28 9.23
CA TYR A 421 -2.26 -7.15 9.38
C TYR A 421 -3.57 -6.48 9.82
N VAL A 422 -3.50 -5.32 10.48
CA VAL A 422 -4.68 -4.53 10.85
C VAL A 422 -5.58 -4.21 9.65
N ILE A 423 -5.04 -4.12 8.44
CA ILE A 423 -5.84 -3.89 7.23
C ILE A 423 -6.75 -5.06 6.84
N ALA A 424 -6.52 -6.24 7.38
CA ALA A 424 -7.35 -7.42 7.16
C ALA A 424 -8.39 -7.62 8.29
N GLN A 425 -8.38 -6.75 9.32
CA GLN A 425 -9.31 -6.83 10.44
C GLN A 425 -10.53 -5.94 10.21
N ALA A 426 -11.73 -6.50 10.41
CA ALA A 426 -12.99 -5.74 10.31
C ALA A 426 -13.03 -4.55 11.29
N ALA A 427 -12.38 -4.66 12.45
CA ALA A 427 -12.30 -3.61 13.47
C ALA A 427 -11.63 -2.31 12.97
N THR A 428 -10.84 -2.39 11.90
CA THR A 428 -10.18 -1.24 11.28
C THR A 428 -11.13 -0.37 10.45
N TYR A 429 -12.27 -0.93 10.03
CA TYR A 429 -13.19 -0.30 9.09
C TYR A 429 -14.54 0.01 9.75
N GLU A 430 -15.17 1.10 9.31
CA GLU A 430 -16.56 1.43 9.68
C GLU A 430 -17.56 1.14 8.55
N ALA A 431 -17.08 1.07 7.32
CA ALA A 431 -17.82 0.71 6.11
C ALA A 431 -16.83 0.12 5.09
N PRO A 432 -17.30 -0.47 3.97
CA PRO A 432 -16.40 -0.95 2.91
C PRO A 432 -15.33 0.10 2.54
N PHE A 433 -14.06 -0.27 2.67
CA PHE A 433 -12.88 0.56 2.37
C PHE A 433 -12.73 1.86 3.21
N ARG A 434 -13.59 2.12 4.21
CA ARG A 434 -13.52 3.32 5.06
C ARG A 434 -12.93 2.99 6.41
N ILE A 435 -11.76 3.55 6.70
CA ILE A 435 -11.08 3.40 8.00
C ILE A 435 -11.91 4.10 9.07
N LYS A 436 -12.04 3.46 10.23
CA LYS A 436 -12.83 4.00 11.34
C LYS A 436 -12.15 5.22 11.96
N HIS A 437 -12.83 6.38 11.93
CA HIS A 437 -12.29 7.64 12.45
C HIS A 437 -12.19 7.70 13.99
N THR A 438 -12.67 6.67 14.70
CA THR A 438 -12.40 6.53 16.15
C THR A 438 -11.02 5.95 16.45
N LEU A 439 -10.31 5.45 15.43
CA LEU A 439 -8.90 5.04 15.57
C LEU A 439 -8.04 6.30 15.63
N PRO A 440 -6.95 6.31 16.42
CA PRO A 440 -6.06 7.45 16.48
C PRO A 440 -5.28 7.60 15.16
N PRO A 441 -4.92 8.83 14.76
CA PRO A 441 -3.91 9.05 13.73
C PRO A 441 -2.60 8.30 14.08
N GLY A 442 -1.90 7.77 13.08
CA GLY A 442 -0.72 6.93 13.26
C GLY A 442 -1.01 5.44 13.48
N PHE A 443 -2.28 5.06 13.66
CA PHE A 443 -2.67 3.68 13.97
C PHE A 443 -2.25 2.66 12.90
N LEU A 444 -2.35 2.99 11.61
CA LEU A 444 -2.09 2.03 10.54
C LEU A 444 -0.59 1.73 10.38
N THR A 445 0.27 2.69 10.70
CA THR A 445 1.73 2.57 10.55
C THR A 445 2.47 2.24 11.85
N GLU A 446 1.82 2.38 13.02
CA GLU A 446 2.41 2.18 14.36
C GLU A 446 3.18 0.86 14.50
N ARG A 447 2.61 -0.23 13.98
CA ARG A 447 3.11 -1.60 14.13
C ARG A 447 4.20 -1.97 13.12
N MET A 448 4.49 -1.08 12.16
CA MET A 448 5.56 -1.31 11.21
C MET A 448 6.92 -1.20 11.89
N ALA A 449 7.95 -1.67 11.20
CA ALA A 449 9.32 -1.56 11.67
C ALA A 449 9.76 -0.11 11.93
N LEU A 450 10.62 0.04 12.93
CA LEU A 450 11.20 1.31 13.34
C LEU A 450 12.73 1.20 13.35
N PRO A 451 13.43 1.89 12.43
CA PRO A 451 12.91 2.62 11.26
C PRO A 451 12.53 1.66 10.12
N TRP A 452 11.67 2.10 9.19
CA TRP A 452 11.22 1.30 8.04
C TRP A 452 12.36 0.75 7.16
N GLN A 453 13.51 1.43 7.10
CA GLN A 453 14.67 1.01 6.32
C GLN A 453 15.28 -0.32 6.80
N ALA A 454 15.22 -0.61 8.10
CA ALA A 454 15.78 -1.84 8.65
C ALA A 454 15.02 -3.07 8.11
N ASP A 455 13.69 -3.00 8.15
CA ASP A 455 12.81 -3.99 7.54
C ASP A 455 13.01 -4.03 6.04
N PHE A 456 13.03 -2.89 5.34
CA PHE A 456 13.25 -2.84 3.90
C PHE A 456 14.53 -3.56 3.43
N LEU A 457 15.59 -3.61 4.25
CA LEU A 457 16.76 -4.45 3.98
C LEU A 457 16.53 -5.91 4.36
N ALA A 458 15.94 -6.18 5.53
CA ALA A 458 15.63 -7.53 6.03
C ALA A 458 14.60 -8.29 5.16
N CYS A 459 13.77 -7.58 4.40
CA CYS A 459 12.83 -8.05 3.37
C CYS A 459 13.57 -8.73 2.21
N GLY A 460 14.29 -9.81 2.49
CA GLY A 460 15.05 -10.58 1.51
C GLY A 460 14.16 -11.42 0.59
N GLU A 461 14.69 -12.56 0.17
CA GLU A 461 13.98 -13.49 -0.69
C GLU A 461 12.61 -13.90 -0.12
N LEU A 462 11.61 -14.02 -1.00
CA LEU A 462 10.29 -14.58 -0.71
C LEU A 462 9.41 -13.76 0.26
N TRP A 463 9.69 -12.47 0.49
CA TRP A 463 8.81 -11.59 1.27
C TRP A 463 7.86 -10.75 0.38
N TRP A 464 8.31 -9.57 -0.07
CA TRP A 464 7.48 -8.64 -0.88
C TRP A 464 8.20 -8.14 -2.14
N PRO A 465 8.55 -9.03 -3.10
CA PRO A 465 9.41 -8.65 -4.23
C PRO A 465 8.85 -7.52 -5.10
N ALA A 466 7.52 -7.44 -5.22
CA ALA A 466 6.84 -6.39 -5.98
C ALA A 466 7.02 -4.99 -5.38
N GLN A 467 7.17 -4.88 -4.06
CA GLN A 467 7.30 -3.60 -3.37
C GLN A 467 8.76 -3.27 -3.03
N ARG A 468 9.55 -4.31 -2.72
CA ARG A 468 11.00 -4.27 -2.50
C ARG A 468 11.65 -5.34 -3.38
N PRO A 469 12.18 -4.98 -4.56
CA PRO A 469 12.85 -5.94 -5.42
C PRO A 469 14.01 -6.64 -4.74
N VAL A 470 14.21 -7.92 -5.05
CA VAL A 470 15.35 -8.72 -4.55
C VAL A 470 16.48 -8.66 -5.58
N ASP A 471 16.13 -8.94 -6.84
CA ASP A 471 17.02 -8.90 -7.99
C ASP A 471 16.38 -8.11 -9.11
N VAL A 472 17.20 -7.44 -9.92
CA VAL A 472 16.75 -6.60 -11.02
C VAL A 472 17.56 -6.87 -12.27
N VAL A 473 16.95 -6.60 -13.43
CA VAL A 473 17.64 -6.63 -14.72
C VAL A 473 18.18 -5.23 -15.00
N THR A 474 19.48 -5.07 -15.16
CA THR A 474 20.10 -3.76 -15.48
C THR A 474 19.81 -3.35 -16.93
N ALA A 475 20.12 -2.10 -17.28
CA ALA A 475 20.04 -1.63 -18.65
C ALA A 475 20.92 -2.43 -19.65
N SER A 476 22.03 -3.03 -19.19
CA SER A 476 22.88 -3.93 -19.99
C SER A 476 22.29 -5.35 -20.12
N GLY A 477 21.20 -5.65 -19.40
CA GLY A 477 20.54 -6.95 -19.41
C GLY A 477 21.08 -7.96 -18.40
N GLU A 478 21.98 -7.54 -17.52
CA GLU A 478 22.53 -8.38 -16.44
C GLU A 478 21.55 -8.45 -15.27
N ILE A 479 21.52 -9.58 -14.55
CA ILE A 479 20.78 -9.70 -13.29
C ILE A 479 21.72 -9.32 -12.16
N GLN A 480 21.31 -8.36 -11.33
CA GLN A 480 22.05 -7.96 -10.15
C GLN A 480 21.14 -7.86 -8.92
N SER A 481 21.74 -8.00 -7.73
CA SER A 481 21.04 -7.73 -6.47
C SER A 481 20.57 -6.27 -6.46
N PHE A 482 19.30 -6.08 -6.08
CA PHE A 482 18.69 -4.76 -5.97
C PHE A 482 19.41 -3.89 -4.92
N SER A 483 19.73 -4.48 -3.78
CA SER A 483 20.40 -3.81 -2.65
C SER A 483 21.93 -3.86 -2.72
N ARG A 484 22.52 -4.09 -3.90
CA ARG A 484 23.99 -4.08 -4.06
C ARG A 484 24.57 -2.75 -3.55
N GLY A 485 25.66 -2.82 -2.80
CA GLY A 485 26.28 -1.65 -2.16
C GLY A 485 25.72 -1.29 -0.78
N ILE A 486 24.64 -1.94 -0.33
CA ILE A 486 24.10 -1.82 1.03
C ILE A 486 24.59 -3.03 1.86
N GLN A 487 25.35 -2.79 2.93
CA GLN A 487 25.91 -3.87 3.75
C GLN A 487 25.12 -4.15 5.02
N ASP A 488 24.50 -3.13 5.61
CA ASP A 488 23.76 -3.23 6.86
C ASP A 488 22.56 -2.26 6.93
N TYR A 489 21.81 -2.30 8.03
CA TYR A 489 20.65 -1.43 8.23
C TYR A 489 21.01 0.05 8.24
N GLY A 490 22.19 0.42 8.73
CA GLY A 490 22.68 1.80 8.75
C GLY A 490 22.94 2.33 7.34
N ASP A 491 23.51 1.49 6.47
CA ASP A 491 23.66 1.78 5.05
C ASP A 491 22.31 1.98 4.37
N MET A 492 21.30 1.16 4.67
CA MET A 492 19.97 1.35 4.10
C MET A 492 19.34 2.68 4.56
N VAL A 493 19.50 3.06 5.83
CA VAL A 493 19.08 4.39 6.32
C VAL A 493 19.78 5.52 5.55
N ARG A 494 21.06 5.35 5.22
CA ARG A 494 21.87 6.37 4.52
C ARG A 494 21.59 6.45 3.02
N TRP A 495 21.39 5.31 2.38
CA TRP A 495 21.51 5.17 0.92
C TRP A 495 20.25 4.62 0.23
N TRP A 496 19.12 4.47 0.93
CA TRP A 496 17.85 4.09 0.29
C TRP A 496 17.55 5.00 -0.92
N THR A 497 17.90 6.29 -0.83
CA THR A 497 17.70 7.26 -1.90
C THR A 497 18.53 7.00 -3.14
N GLU A 498 19.50 6.08 -3.15
CA GLU A 498 20.37 5.80 -4.30
C GLU A 498 19.93 4.57 -5.10
N LEU A 499 19.00 3.77 -4.56
CA LEU A 499 18.47 2.59 -5.23
C LEU A 499 17.71 2.96 -6.52
N GLY A 500 17.75 2.10 -7.53
CA GLY A 500 17.06 2.32 -8.81
C GLY A 500 15.57 1.97 -8.75
N PHE A 501 14.82 2.40 -9.76
CA PHE A 501 13.42 2.00 -9.96
C PHE A 501 13.33 0.94 -11.06
N VAL A 502 12.48 -0.06 -10.87
CA VAL A 502 12.16 -1.09 -11.84
C VAL A 502 11.02 -0.61 -12.72
N VAL A 503 11.33 -0.33 -13.98
CA VAL A 503 10.41 0.30 -14.93
C VAL A 503 10.22 -0.58 -16.15
N LYS A 504 9.04 -0.52 -16.76
CA LYS A 504 8.75 -1.22 -18.00
C LYS A 504 9.42 -0.51 -19.19
N LYS A 505 10.28 -1.20 -19.93
CA LYS A 505 10.86 -0.76 -21.21
C LYS A 505 10.56 -1.81 -22.28
N GLY A 506 9.59 -1.51 -23.15
CA GLY A 506 9.04 -2.49 -24.09
C GLY A 506 8.41 -3.68 -23.36
N GLU A 507 8.85 -4.90 -23.69
CA GLU A 507 8.34 -6.15 -23.09
C GLU A 507 9.08 -6.57 -21.81
N LYS A 508 10.04 -5.76 -21.34
CA LYS A 508 10.89 -6.08 -20.18
C LYS A 508 10.70 -5.08 -19.04
N PHE A 509 11.03 -5.52 -17.83
CA PHE A 509 11.25 -4.64 -16.69
C PHE A 509 12.74 -4.55 -16.42
N VAL A 510 13.24 -3.32 -16.26
CA VAL A 510 14.66 -3.05 -16.00
C VAL A 510 14.83 -2.03 -14.89
N GLU A 511 15.94 -2.12 -14.17
CA GLU A 511 16.38 -1.07 -13.25
C GLU A 511 16.81 0.17 -14.05
N ASP A 512 16.32 1.31 -13.61
CA ASP A 512 16.62 2.62 -14.13
C ASP A 512 16.80 3.63 -12.99
N GLU A 513 17.34 4.80 -13.27
CA GLU A 513 17.49 5.89 -12.28
C GLU A 513 18.24 5.46 -11.00
N ARG A 514 19.19 4.52 -11.08
CA ARG A 514 20.06 4.17 -9.95
C ARG A 514 21.22 5.16 -9.85
N ASN A 515 21.54 5.59 -8.64
CA ASN A 515 22.74 6.38 -8.35
C ASN A 515 23.87 5.49 -7.83
N SER A 516 25.11 5.97 -7.97
CA SER A 516 26.27 5.30 -7.39
C SER A 516 26.24 5.40 -5.86
N ILE A 517 26.54 4.30 -5.18
CA ILE A 517 26.75 4.25 -3.73
C ILE A 517 28.27 4.16 -3.50
N ASP A 518 28.81 5.03 -2.65
CA ASP A 518 30.25 5.13 -2.37
C ASP A 518 30.83 3.76 -1.98
N GLY A 519 31.97 3.39 -2.60
CA GLY A 519 32.65 2.10 -2.38
C GLY A 519 32.33 1.02 -3.41
N GLN A 520 31.52 1.30 -4.43
CA GLN A 520 31.40 0.46 -5.63
C GLN A 520 31.86 1.23 -6.88
N SER A 521 32.81 0.63 -7.61
CA SER A 521 33.29 1.06 -8.93
C SER A 521 32.39 0.58 -10.05
#